data_AF-A0A7Y2FIE5-F1
#
_entry.id   AF-A0A7Y2FIE5-F1
#
_cell.length_a   1.000
_cell.length_b   1.000
_cell.length_c   1.000
_cell.angle_alpha   90.00
_cell.angle_beta   90.00
_cell.angle_gamma   90.00
#
_symmetry.space_group_name_H-M   'P 1'
#
loop_
_entity.id
_entity.type
_entity.pdbx_description
1 polymer ?
#
loop_
_entity_poly.entity_id
_entity_poly.type
_entity_poly.pdbx_seq_one_letter_code
_entity_poly.pdbx_strand_id
1 'polypeptide(L)' 'MNGIIVGAGEVGFHIADRLSREGHNIVVIEQDAERERLLTSKVNALVVHGSG' A
#
# COMPACT_ATOMS: atom_id res chain seq x y z
N MET A 1 -7.89 11.21 -7.10
CA MET A 1 -7.01 11.71 -6.02
C MET A 1 -5.76 10.84 -6.00
N ASN A 2 -4.61 11.41 -5.67
CA ASN A 2 -3.35 10.68 -5.51
C ASN A 2 -2.98 10.70 -4.03
N GLY A 3 -2.59 9.56 -3.47
CA GLY A 3 -2.27 9.42 -2.05
C GLY A 3 -1.05 8.54 -1.83
N ILE A 4 -0.34 8.80 -0.74
CA ILE A 4 0.81 8.01 -0.29
C ILE A 4 0.50 7.48 1.11
N ILE A 5 0.72 6.19 1.32
CA ILE A 5 0.61 5.52 2.61
C ILE A 5 2.00 5.03 2.99
N VAL A 6 2.48 5.47 4.16
CA VAL A 6 3.77 5.02 4.72
C VAL A 6 3.48 4.05 5.84
N GLY A 7 3.87 2.80 5.65
CA GLY A 7 3.54 1.66 6.51
C GLY A 7 2.18 1.05 6.17
N ALA A 8 2.20 -0.23 5.81
CA ALA A 8 1.02 -1.01 5.46
C ALA A 8 0.87 -2.26 6.33
N GLY A 9 0.94 -2.02 7.65
CA GLY A 9 0.36 -2.90 8.66
C GLY A 9 -1.17 -3.04 8.50
N GLU A 10 -1.86 -3.48 9.55
CA GLU A 10 -3.31 -3.75 9.52
C GLU A 10 -4.13 -2.59 8.90
N VAL A 11 -3.94 -1.37 9.44
CA VAL A 11 -4.70 -0.19 9.04
C VAL A 11 -4.31 0.30 7.66
N GLY A 12 -3.00 0.44 7.40
CA GLY A 12 -2.49 0.93 6.12
C GLY A 12 -2.89 0.02 4.96
N PHE A 13 -2.90 -1.30 5.17
CA PHE A 13 -3.42 -2.26 4.20
C PHE A 13 -4.88 -2.01 3.86
N HIS A 14 -5.77 -1.92 4.86
CA HIS A 14 -7.20 -1.75 4.62
C HIS A 14 -7.52 -0.41 3.94
N ILE A 15 -6.81 0.65 4.29
CA ILE A 15 -6.97 1.95 3.63
C ILE A 15 -6.48 1.87 2.17
N ALA A 16 -5.31 1.27 1.92
CA ALA A 16 -4.76 1.11 0.57
C ALA A 16 -5.69 0.28 -0.33
N ASP A 17 -6.20 -0.86 0.16
CA ASP A 17 -7.12 -1.73 -0.58
C ASP A 17 -8.43 -1.04 -0.89
N ARG A 18 -9.04 -0.36 0.09
CA ARG A 18 -10.28 0.35 -0.13
C ARG A 18 -10.11 1.49 -1.15
N LEU A 19 -9.14 2.38 -0.94
CA LEU A 19 -8.98 3.55 -1.81
C LEU A 19 -8.55 3.16 -3.23
N SER A 20 -7.70 2.14 -3.38
CA SER A 20 -7.33 1.65 -4.71
C SER A 20 -8.52 1.04 -5.46
N ARG A 21 -9.42 0.33 -4.78
CA ARG A 21 -10.68 -0.17 -5.36
C ARG A 21 -11.67 0.93 -5.73
N GLU A 22 -11.67 2.03 -4.98
CA GLU A 22 -12.44 3.24 -5.29
C GLU A 22 -11.86 4.02 -6.49
N GLY A 23 -10.75 3.54 -7.09
CA GLY A 23 -10.13 4.13 -8.29
C GLY A 23 -9.15 5.26 -7.98
N HIS A 24 -8.66 5.36 -6.74
CA HIS A 24 -7.62 6.31 -6.38
C HIS A 24 -6.22 5.75 -6.67
N ASN A 25 -5.32 6.63 -7.10
CA ASN A 25 -3.92 6.26 -7.32
C ASN A 25 -3.18 6.30 -5.98
N ILE A 26 -2.96 5.12 -5.41
CA ILE A 26 -2.29 4.96 -4.12
C ILE A 26 -0.88 4.41 -4.33
N VAL A 27 0.09 5.00 -3.62
CA VAL A 27 1.43 4.45 -3.45
C VAL A 27 1.60 4.04 -1.99
N VAL A 28 2.10 2.83 -1.76
CA VAL A 28 2.37 2.29 -0.44
C VAL A 28 3.88 2.15 -0.27
N ILE A 29 4.43 2.74 0.77
CA ILE A 29 5.83 2.57 1.19
C ILE A 29 5.83 1.58 2.35
N GLU A 30 6.49 0.44 2.19
CA GLU A 30 6.58 -0.61 3.20
C GLU A 30 8.03 -1.05 3.39
N GLN A 31 8.48 -1.09 4.64
CA GLN A 31 9.87 -1.43 4.98
C GLN A 31 10.06 -2.93 5.20
N ASP A 32 9.00 -3.67 5.52
CA ASP A 32 9.04 -5.10 5.69
C ASP A 32 8.89 -5.80 4.32
N ALA A 33 9.94 -6.49 3.89
CA ALA A 33 9.99 -7.15 2.57
C ALA A 33 8.95 -8.27 2.40
N GLU A 34 8.59 -8.97 3.48
CA GLU A 34 7.56 -10.02 3.39
C GLU A 34 6.18 -9.41 3.24
N ARG A 35 5.94 -8.30 3.96
CA ARG A 35 4.69 -7.54 3.85
C ARG A 35 4.57 -6.84 2.50
N GLU A 36 5.65 -6.28 1.97
CA GLU A 36 5.70 -5.68 0.63
C GLU A 36 5.31 -6.70 -0.46
N ARG A 37 5.89 -7.90 -0.44
CA ARG A 37 5.50 -9.00 -1.33
C ARG A 37 4.00 -9.34 -1.20
N LEU A 38 3.51 -9.44 0.04
CA LEU A 38 2.11 -9.74 0.30
C LEU A 38 1.19 -8.65 -0.28
N LEU A 39 1.51 -7.38 -0.01
CA LEU A 39 0.77 -6.21 -0.47
C LEU A 39 0.70 -6.13 -1.98
N THR A 40 1.82 -6.35 -2.66
CA THR A 40 1.93 -6.31 -4.12
C THR A 40 0.97 -7.29 -4.80
N SER A 41 0.68 -8.42 -4.15
CA SER A 41 -0.28 -9.42 -4.66
C SER A 41 -1.75 -9.16 -4.27
N LYS A 42 -2.01 -8.34 -3.24
CA LYS A 42 -3.34 -8.18 -2.64
C LYS A 42 -4.00 -6.84 -2.93
N VAL A 43 -3.21 -5.80 -3.15
CA VAL A 43 -3.69 -4.41 -3.25
C VAL A 43 -3.48 -3.91 -4.68
N ASN A 44 -4.46 -3.20 -5.24
CA ASN A 44 -4.33 -2.58 -6.56
C ASN A 44 -3.61 -1.23 -6.47
N ALA A 45 -2.43 -1.21 -5.85
CA ALA A 45 -1.64 -0.01 -5.58
C ALA A 45 -0.17 -0.26 -5.94
N LEU A 46 0.58 0.81 -6.19
CA LEU A 46 2.03 0.70 -6.35
C LEU A 46 2.64 0.50 -4.96
N VAL A 47 3.32 -0.61 -4.74
CA VAL A 47 4.04 -0.89 -3.50
C VAL A 47 5.54 -0.67 -3.73
N VAL A 48 6.17 0.09 -2.85
CA VAL A 48 7.59 0.42 -2.90
C VAL A 48 8.22 -0.02 -1.58
N HIS A 49 9.30 -0.79 -1.68
CA HIS A 49 10.11 -1.10 -0.52
C HIS A 49 10.88 0.14 -0.06
N GLY A 50 10.67 0.56 1.19
CA GLY A 50 11.38 1.72 1.73
C GLY A 50 10.93 2.08 3.14
N SER A 51 11.70 2.93 3.78
CA SER A 51 11.36 3.57 5.05
C SER A 51 11.05 5.05 4.79
N GLY A 52 9.94 5.54 5.36
CA GLY A 52 9.61 6.97 5.38
C GLY A 52 10.10 7.64 6.66
#